data_AF-A0A929QYU1-F1
#
_entry.id   AF-A0A929QYU1-F1
#
_cell.length_a   1.000
_cell.length_b   1.000
_cell.length_c   1.000
_cell.angle_alpha   90.00
_cell.angle_beta   90.00
_cell.angle_gamma   90.00
#
_symmetry.space_group_name_H-M   'P 1'
#
loop_
_entity.id
_entity.type
_entity.pdbx_description
1 polymer ?
#
loop_
_entity_poly.entity_id
_entity_poly.type
_entity_poly.pdbx_seq_one_letter_code
_entity_poly.pdbx_strand_id
1 'polypeptide(L)'
;MPSFLSSLSSTPYAMVFAGQATPWREGLDEVAHDPEIAALLGRVLAASDDLLSPVRRELATQSVASLPFSLPAAAGEPAVARRGGGPDEAALSVPGIVLSQLGALMDLSRAGVDFASHPPVAFEGHSQGVLGVEAARAWIDGDEARAATVFALARLIGAAAARQTRRLRAAHADGATYMVSVRGVSDALLASLISQLTTTQYPLSVALRNDTDAHVVSGAPADLAALVAAAERAGAADKAAHDAHQVGGRPLEPVCEFLPVHVPFHSPLLSSALD
;
A
#
# COMPACT_ATOMS: atom_id res chain seq x y z
N MET A 1 -25.69 -26.15 3.52
CA MET A 1 -25.70 -24.69 3.74
C MET A 1 -25.32 -24.01 2.44
N PRO A 2 -25.94 -22.87 2.06
CA PRO A 2 -25.46 -22.09 0.92
C PRO A 2 -23.99 -21.71 1.12
N SER A 3 -23.21 -21.64 0.04
CA SER A 3 -21.83 -21.17 0.11
C SER A 3 -21.82 -19.69 0.53
N PHE A 4 -20.73 -19.25 1.16
CA PHE A 4 -20.58 -17.83 1.51
C PHE A 4 -20.78 -16.90 0.30
N LEU A 5 -20.25 -17.25 -0.86
CA LEU A 5 -20.44 -16.45 -2.08
C LEU A 5 -21.91 -16.35 -2.50
N SER A 6 -22.68 -17.44 -2.38
CA SER A 6 -24.11 -17.41 -2.68
C SER A 6 -24.94 -16.60 -1.68
N SER A 7 -24.46 -16.40 -0.45
CA SER A 7 -25.19 -15.55 0.51
C SER A 7 -25.06 -14.06 0.17
N LEU A 8 -24.03 -13.65 -0.59
CA LEU A 8 -23.85 -12.26 -1.05
C LEU A 8 -24.98 -11.78 -1.97
N SER A 9 -25.70 -12.68 -2.63
CA SER A 9 -26.91 -12.34 -3.41
C SER A 9 -28.12 -11.93 -2.56
N SER A 10 -28.04 -12.04 -1.23
CA SER A 10 -29.17 -11.72 -0.34
C SER A 10 -28.77 -10.96 0.92
N THR A 11 -27.47 -10.79 1.13
CA THR A 11 -26.90 -10.14 2.33
C THR A 11 -26.14 -8.90 1.89
N PRO A 12 -26.46 -7.71 2.43
CA PRO A 12 -25.66 -6.50 2.18
C PRO A 12 -24.20 -6.71 2.58
N TYR A 13 -23.28 -6.30 1.73
CA TYR A 13 -21.84 -6.44 1.96
C TYR A 13 -21.08 -5.19 1.49
N ALA A 14 -19.94 -4.93 2.12
CA ALA A 14 -19.00 -3.89 1.72
C ALA A 14 -17.72 -4.53 1.19
N MET A 15 -17.06 -3.86 0.25
CA MET A 15 -15.75 -4.27 -0.25
C MET A 15 -14.66 -3.38 0.34
N VAL A 16 -13.61 -4.00 0.87
CA VAL A 16 -12.47 -3.30 1.46
C VAL A 16 -11.21 -3.63 0.67
N PHE A 17 -10.50 -2.61 0.24
CA PHE A 17 -9.29 -2.71 -0.56
C PHE A 17 -8.09 -2.32 0.31
N ALA A 18 -7.16 -3.26 0.48
CA ALA A 18 -5.96 -3.06 1.26
C ALA A 18 -4.93 -2.16 0.54
N GLY A 19 -4.01 -1.60 1.32
CA GLY A 19 -2.96 -0.71 0.84
C GLY A 19 -1.68 -1.43 0.42
N GLN A 20 -0.53 -0.82 0.74
CA GLN A 20 0.80 -1.42 0.54
C GLN A 20 1.07 -2.57 1.52
N ALA A 21 2.16 -3.32 1.27
CA ALA A 21 2.57 -4.49 2.06
C ALA A 21 1.62 -5.70 1.98
N THR A 22 0.82 -5.79 0.92
CA THR A 22 0.04 -6.99 0.55
C THR A 22 0.87 -7.93 -0.34
N PRO A 23 0.61 -9.25 -0.35
CA PRO A 23 1.26 -10.24 -1.23
C PRO A 23 0.73 -10.13 -2.67
N TRP A 24 0.97 -8.97 -3.28
CA TRP A 24 0.38 -8.60 -4.58
C TRP A 24 0.99 -9.36 -5.75
N ARG A 25 2.23 -9.84 -5.60
CA ARG A 25 2.90 -10.64 -6.62
C ARG A 25 2.23 -11.99 -6.74
N GLU A 26 2.00 -12.64 -5.59
CA GLU A 26 1.28 -13.91 -5.49
C GLU A 26 -0.14 -13.75 -6.03
N GLY A 27 -0.87 -12.72 -5.57
CA GLY A 27 -2.23 -12.47 -6.04
C GLY A 27 -2.30 -12.13 -7.54
N LEU A 28 -1.32 -11.42 -8.08
CA LEU A 28 -1.25 -11.15 -9.53
C LEU A 28 -0.86 -12.43 -10.31
N ASP A 29 0.01 -13.27 -9.76
CA ASP A 29 0.42 -14.53 -10.37
C ASP A 29 -0.76 -15.49 -10.50
N GLU A 30 -1.57 -15.63 -9.46
CA GLU A 30 -2.78 -16.47 -9.47
C GLU A 30 -3.73 -16.09 -10.61
N VAL A 31 -4.06 -14.79 -10.73
CA VAL A 31 -5.02 -14.31 -11.73
C VAL A 31 -4.43 -14.23 -13.14
N ALA A 32 -3.11 -14.11 -13.29
CA ALA A 32 -2.43 -14.07 -14.59
C ALA A 32 -2.45 -15.42 -15.32
N HIS A 33 -2.76 -16.51 -14.61
CA HIS A 33 -2.87 -17.86 -15.16
C HIS A 33 -4.32 -18.24 -15.55
N ASP A 34 -5.34 -17.46 -15.18
CA ASP A 34 -6.68 -17.56 -15.79
C ASP A 34 -6.66 -16.79 -17.12
N PRO A 35 -6.84 -17.43 -18.29
CA PRO A 35 -6.70 -16.77 -19.59
C PRO A 35 -7.71 -15.65 -19.83
N GLU A 36 -8.92 -15.74 -19.25
CA GLU A 36 -9.95 -14.74 -19.43
C GLU A 36 -9.66 -13.50 -18.57
N ILE A 37 -9.36 -13.70 -17.28
CA ILE A 37 -8.98 -12.60 -16.39
C ILE A 37 -7.71 -11.94 -16.91
N ALA A 38 -6.68 -12.71 -17.25
CA ALA A 38 -5.43 -12.17 -17.75
C ALA A 38 -5.59 -11.37 -19.04
N ALA A 39 -6.49 -11.78 -19.95
CA ALA A 39 -6.80 -11.01 -21.14
C ALA A 39 -7.46 -9.66 -20.81
N LEU A 40 -8.37 -9.60 -19.82
CA LEU A 40 -8.97 -8.36 -19.34
C LEU A 40 -7.91 -7.43 -18.72
N LEU A 41 -7.09 -7.94 -17.81
CA LEU A 41 -6.00 -7.19 -17.17
C LEU A 41 -4.96 -6.70 -18.19
N GLY A 42 -4.66 -7.52 -19.20
CA GLY A 42 -3.78 -7.16 -20.33
C GLY A 42 -4.33 -5.98 -21.14
N ARG A 43 -5.65 -5.89 -21.36
CA ARG A 43 -6.26 -4.72 -22.01
C ARG A 43 -6.12 -3.45 -21.17
N VAL A 44 -6.33 -3.54 -19.86
CA VAL A 44 -6.13 -2.40 -18.93
C VAL A 44 -4.68 -1.93 -18.96
N LEU A 45 -3.72 -2.86 -18.95
CA LEU A 45 -2.30 -2.56 -19.05
C LEU A 45 -1.96 -1.85 -20.37
N ALA A 46 -2.38 -2.41 -21.51
CA ALA A 46 -2.14 -1.84 -22.83
C ALA A 46 -2.78 -0.45 -22.99
N ALA A 47 -4.04 -0.29 -22.57
CA ALA A 47 -4.72 1.01 -22.60
C ALA A 47 -4.00 2.06 -21.74
N SER A 48 -3.44 1.67 -20.59
CA SER A 48 -2.63 2.58 -19.78
C SER A 48 -1.29 2.95 -20.44
N ASP A 49 -0.69 2.05 -21.22
CA ASP A 49 0.53 2.34 -22.00
C ASP A 49 0.27 3.38 -23.11
N ASP A 50 -0.92 3.36 -23.69
CA ASP A 50 -1.37 4.34 -24.69
C ASP A 50 -1.61 5.71 -24.04
N LEU A 51 -2.34 5.73 -22.91
CA LEU A 51 -2.59 6.95 -22.13
C LEU A 51 -1.29 7.62 -21.66
N LEU A 52 -0.29 6.82 -21.27
CA LEU A 52 1.00 7.31 -20.79
C LEU A 52 2.04 7.50 -21.89
N SER A 53 1.67 7.27 -23.16
CA SER A 53 2.58 7.48 -24.28
C SER A 53 3.23 8.88 -24.34
N PRO A 54 2.55 9.99 -23.99
CA PRO A 54 3.18 11.32 -24.03
C PRO A 54 4.33 11.49 -23.04
N VAL A 55 4.26 10.82 -21.89
CA VAL A 55 5.24 10.91 -20.78
C VAL A 55 6.17 9.68 -20.71
N ARG A 56 6.11 8.80 -21.71
CA ARG A 56 6.87 7.53 -21.74
C ARG A 56 8.38 7.73 -21.56
N ARG A 57 8.94 8.81 -22.09
CA ARG A 57 10.37 9.14 -21.93
C ARG A 57 10.73 9.44 -20.47
N GLU A 58 9.90 10.20 -19.75
CA GLU A 58 10.15 10.44 -18.32
C GLU A 58 10.02 9.17 -17.51
N LEU A 59 9.03 8.32 -17.82
CA LEU A 59 8.85 7.02 -17.16
C LEU A 59 10.01 6.06 -17.45
N ALA A 60 10.62 6.13 -18.64
CA ALA A 60 11.78 5.32 -19.01
C ALA A 60 13.00 5.60 -18.13
N THR A 61 13.18 6.85 -17.67
CA THR A 61 14.27 7.21 -16.72
C THR A 61 14.15 6.52 -15.37
N GLN A 62 13.00 5.92 -15.10
CA GLN A 62 12.68 5.17 -13.88
C GLN A 62 12.47 3.67 -14.15
N SER A 63 12.80 3.20 -15.35
CA SER A 63 12.62 1.82 -15.78
C SER A 63 11.17 1.30 -15.68
N VAL A 64 10.19 2.20 -15.84
CA VAL A 64 8.74 1.89 -15.77
C VAL A 64 7.94 2.49 -16.93
N ALA A 65 8.60 2.77 -18.07
CA ALA A 65 7.93 3.12 -19.33
C ALA A 65 6.92 2.05 -19.77
N SER A 66 7.24 0.78 -19.50
CA SER A 66 6.36 -0.38 -19.57
C SER A 66 6.55 -1.19 -18.30
N LEU A 67 5.47 -1.73 -17.76
CA LEU A 67 5.56 -2.60 -16.57
C LEU A 67 5.98 -4.01 -17.01
N PRO A 68 6.83 -4.71 -16.23
CA PRO A 68 7.28 -6.07 -16.54
C PRO A 68 6.24 -7.12 -16.11
N PHE A 69 4.98 -6.93 -16.49
CA PHE A 69 3.86 -7.81 -16.18
C PHE A 69 3.51 -8.66 -17.39
N SER A 70 3.48 -9.99 -17.21
CA SER A 70 3.12 -10.98 -18.22
C SER A 70 1.66 -11.37 -18.05
N LEU A 71 0.80 -10.91 -18.97
CA LEU A 71 -0.65 -11.13 -18.93
C LEU A 71 -1.13 -11.56 -20.34
N PRO A 72 -1.38 -12.85 -20.60
CA PRO A 72 -1.25 -13.98 -19.68
C PRO A 72 0.20 -14.36 -19.35
N ALA A 73 0.40 -14.95 -18.18
CA ALA A 73 1.67 -15.58 -17.81
C ALA A 73 1.81 -16.93 -18.53
N ALA A 74 3.03 -17.28 -18.93
CA ALA A 74 3.31 -18.62 -19.48
C ALA A 74 3.29 -19.66 -18.35
N ALA A 75 2.88 -20.89 -18.65
CA ALA A 75 2.79 -21.95 -17.64
C ALA A 75 4.14 -22.18 -16.95
N GLY A 76 4.18 -22.01 -15.63
CA GLY A 76 5.38 -22.18 -14.81
C GLY A 76 6.30 -20.95 -14.78
N GLU A 77 5.94 -19.86 -15.46
CA GLU A 77 6.65 -18.59 -15.43
C GLU A 77 5.90 -17.58 -14.55
N PRO A 78 6.61 -16.75 -13.74
CA PRO A 78 5.96 -15.77 -12.90
C PRO A 78 5.33 -14.63 -13.72
N ALA A 79 4.18 -14.13 -13.28
CA ALA A 79 3.51 -12.98 -13.88
C ALA A 79 4.34 -11.69 -13.83
N VAL A 80 5.31 -11.59 -12.92
CA VAL A 80 6.21 -10.44 -12.79
C VAL A 80 7.66 -10.89 -12.92
N ALA A 81 8.27 -10.58 -14.07
CA ALA A 81 9.62 -11.06 -14.41
C ALA A 81 10.73 -10.54 -13.48
N ARG A 82 10.57 -9.33 -12.92
CA ARG A 82 11.57 -8.72 -12.02
C ARG A 82 11.45 -9.33 -10.62
N ARG A 83 12.44 -10.14 -10.23
CA ARG A 83 12.62 -10.62 -8.84
C ARG A 83 13.64 -9.73 -8.10
N GLY A 84 13.32 -9.33 -6.88
CA GLY A 84 14.20 -8.55 -6.01
C GLY A 84 14.41 -9.24 -4.66
N GLY A 85 15.57 -9.04 -4.04
CA GLY A 85 15.89 -9.56 -2.69
C GLY A 85 15.37 -8.68 -1.54
N GLY A 86 14.33 -7.88 -1.79
CA GLY A 86 13.77 -6.89 -0.87
C GLY A 86 12.38 -6.43 -1.33
N PRO A 87 11.76 -5.46 -0.66
CA PRO A 87 10.44 -4.98 -1.05
C PRO A 87 10.46 -4.36 -2.46
N ASP A 88 9.30 -4.28 -3.09
CA ASP A 88 9.20 -3.71 -4.42
C ASP A 88 9.21 -2.19 -4.40
N GLU A 89 9.92 -1.59 -5.36
CA GLU A 89 9.82 -0.16 -5.60
C GLU A 89 8.35 0.23 -5.84
N ALA A 90 7.93 1.37 -5.29
CA ALA A 90 6.55 1.85 -5.42
C ALA A 90 6.09 1.98 -6.89
N ALA A 91 7.03 2.26 -7.80
CA ALA A 91 6.78 2.33 -9.25
C ALA A 91 6.28 1.00 -9.84
N LEU A 92 6.57 -0.13 -9.18
CA LEU A 92 6.09 -1.45 -9.54
C LEU A 92 4.94 -1.91 -8.62
N SER A 93 5.07 -1.72 -7.30
CA SER A 93 4.09 -2.24 -6.34
C SER A 93 2.75 -1.52 -6.37
N VAL A 94 2.71 -0.20 -6.55
CA VAL A 94 1.46 0.57 -6.59
C VAL A 94 0.55 0.09 -7.73
N PRO A 95 0.98 0.07 -9.01
CA PRO A 95 0.15 -0.48 -10.07
C PRO A 95 -0.06 -1.99 -9.90
N GLY A 96 0.95 -2.76 -9.47
CA GLY A 96 0.81 -4.20 -9.26
C GLY A 96 -0.31 -4.58 -8.28
N ILE A 97 -0.45 -3.82 -7.20
CA ILE A 97 -1.53 -4.03 -6.21
C ILE A 97 -2.90 -3.72 -6.80
N VAL A 98 -3.04 -2.62 -7.55
CA VAL A 98 -4.31 -2.29 -8.22
C VAL A 98 -4.72 -3.38 -9.21
N LEU A 99 -3.77 -3.90 -9.99
CA LEU A 99 -4.05 -4.93 -10.99
C LEU A 99 -4.40 -6.28 -10.36
N SER A 100 -3.70 -6.65 -9.28
CA SER A 100 -4.01 -7.84 -8.49
C SER A 100 -5.42 -7.75 -7.87
N GLN A 101 -5.78 -6.59 -7.31
CA GLN A 101 -7.11 -6.36 -6.73
C GLN A 101 -8.22 -6.43 -7.79
N LEU A 102 -7.99 -5.85 -8.97
CA LEU A 102 -8.92 -5.95 -10.08
C LEU A 102 -9.08 -7.39 -10.58
N GLY A 103 -7.98 -8.15 -10.66
CA GLY A 103 -8.03 -9.57 -11.00
C GLY A 103 -8.81 -10.39 -9.99
N ALA A 104 -8.60 -10.17 -8.69
CA ALA A 104 -9.35 -10.85 -7.63
C ALA A 104 -10.84 -10.52 -7.67
N LEU A 105 -11.21 -9.28 -8.02
CA LEU A 105 -12.61 -8.90 -8.24
C LEU A 105 -13.24 -9.65 -9.42
N MET A 106 -12.51 -9.78 -10.53
CA MET A 106 -12.96 -10.56 -11.69
C MET A 106 -13.12 -12.04 -11.34
N ASP A 107 -12.19 -12.59 -10.55
CA ASP A 107 -12.25 -13.97 -10.07
C ASP A 107 -13.49 -14.22 -9.19
N LEU A 108 -13.80 -13.30 -8.26
CA LEU A 108 -15.04 -13.36 -7.47
C LEU A 108 -16.30 -13.39 -8.34
N SER A 109 -16.32 -12.60 -9.43
CA SER A 109 -17.45 -12.63 -10.36
C SER A 109 -17.57 -13.95 -11.10
N ARG A 110 -16.44 -14.53 -11.54
CA ARG A 110 -16.41 -15.87 -12.14
C ARG A 110 -16.84 -16.96 -11.16
N ALA A 111 -16.53 -16.78 -9.88
CA ALA A 111 -16.99 -17.65 -8.80
C ALA A 111 -18.50 -17.50 -8.46
N GLY A 112 -19.22 -16.60 -9.15
CA GLY A 112 -20.67 -16.47 -9.09
C GLY A 112 -21.18 -15.25 -8.34
N VAL A 113 -20.32 -14.29 -7.96
CA VAL A 113 -20.76 -13.02 -7.38
C VAL A 113 -21.30 -12.11 -8.48
N ASP A 114 -22.60 -11.83 -8.44
CA ASP A 114 -23.28 -10.92 -9.37
C ASP A 114 -23.28 -9.48 -8.83
N PHE A 115 -22.24 -8.73 -9.19
CA PHE A 115 -22.09 -7.33 -8.81
C PHE A 115 -23.11 -6.41 -9.49
N ALA A 116 -23.73 -6.82 -10.60
CA ALA A 116 -24.70 -6.00 -11.33
C ALA A 116 -26.06 -6.02 -10.63
N SER A 117 -26.54 -7.21 -10.26
CA SER A 117 -27.84 -7.35 -9.57
C SER A 117 -27.73 -7.15 -8.06
N HIS A 118 -26.57 -7.46 -7.47
CA HIS A 118 -26.33 -7.38 -6.03
C HIS A 118 -25.04 -6.62 -5.74
N PRO A 119 -25.01 -5.29 -6.02
CA PRO A 119 -23.80 -4.49 -5.84
C PRO A 119 -23.42 -4.36 -4.35
N PRO A 120 -22.12 -4.15 -4.05
CA PRO A 120 -21.69 -3.82 -2.70
C PRO A 120 -22.35 -2.52 -2.23
N VAL A 121 -22.76 -2.45 -0.97
CA VAL A 121 -23.38 -1.23 -0.39
C VAL A 121 -22.36 -0.15 -0.05
N ALA A 122 -21.09 -0.51 0.07
CA ALA A 122 -20.00 0.40 0.34
C ALA A 122 -18.67 -0.13 -0.22
N PHE A 123 -17.76 0.80 -0.50
CA PHE A 123 -16.39 0.53 -0.90
C PHE A 123 -15.47 1.35 -0.01
N GLU A 124 -14.50 0.70 0.61
CA GLU A 124 -13.50 1.35 1.45
C GLU A 124 -12.08 1.01 0.99
N GLY A 125 -11.22 2.01 0.94
CA GLY A 125 -9.84 1.87 0.49
C GLY A 125 -8.87 2.31 1.58
N HIS A 126 -7.99 1.41 2.02
CA HIS A 126 -6.94 1.76 2.97
C HIS A 126 -5.71 2.29 2.24
N SER A 127 -5.30 3.53 2.52
CA SER A 127 -4.14 4.16 1.86
C SER A 127 -4.32 4.12 0.32
N GLN A 128 -3.44 3.46 -0.43
CA GLN A 128 -3.59 3.31 -1.88
C GLN A 128 -4.78 2.44 -2.31
N GLY A 129 -5.42 1.70 -1.40
CA GLY A 129 -6.59 0.88 -1.69
C GLY A 129 -7.74 1.68 -2.31
N VAL A 130 -7.73 3.00 -2.17
CA VAL A 130 -8.65 3.91 -2.88
C VAL A 130 -8.55 3.79 -4.40
N LEU A 131 -7.37 3.47 -4.95
CA LEU A 131 -7.21 3.18 -6.38
C LEU A 131 -7.87 1.84 -6.75
N GLY A 132 -7.80 0.85 -5.87
CA GLY A 132 -8.50 -0.42 -6.02
C GLY A 132 -10.02 -0.23 -6.01
N VAL A 133 -10.55 0.61 -5.11
CA VAL A 133 -11.97 1.01 -5.09
C VAL A 133 -12.39 1.61 -6.43
N GLU A 134 -11.63 2.57 -6.94
CA GLU A 134 -11.98 3.26 -8.19
C GLU A 134 -11.85 2.33 -9.41
N ALA A 135 -10.87 1.44 -9.43
CA ALA A 135 -10.74 0.41 -10.46
C ALA A 135 -11.90 -0.59 -10.41
N ALA A 136 -12.31 -1.01 -9.21
CA ALA A 136 -13.42 -1.93 -9.01
C ALA A 136 -14.75 -1.32 -9.47
N ARG A 137 -15.03 -0.07 -9.08
CA ARG A 137 -16.22 0.66 -9.55
C ARG A 137 -16.24 0.77 -11.07
N ALA A 138 -15.14 1.22 -11.67
CA ALA A 138 -15.03 1.34 -13.13
C ALA A 138 -15.31 0.00 -13.83
N TRP A 139 -14.78 -1.10 -13.30
CA TRP A 139 -15.03 -2.43 -13.87
C TRP A 139 -16.48 -2.90 -13.69
N ILE A 140 -17.08 -2.74 -12.49
CA ILE A 140 -18.48 -3.08 -12.23
C ILE A 140 -19.42 -2.29 -13.15
N ASP A 141 -19.12 -1.01 -13.39
CA ASP A 141 -19.88 -0.12 -14.26
C ASP A 141 -19.66 -0.42 -15.77
N GLY A 142 -18.72 -1.32 -16.11
CA GLY A 142 -18.35 -1.62 -17.50
C GLY A 142 -17.55 -0.51 -18.20
N ASP A 143 -16.97 0.42 -17.45
CA ASP A 143 -16.19 1.57 -17.95
C ASP A 143 -14.71 1.21 -18.07
N GLU A 144 -14.35 0.55 -19.17
CA GLU A 144 -12.96 0.15 -19.46
C GLU A 144 -12.01 1.37 -19.54
N ALA A 145 -12.49 2.52 -20.02
CA ALA A 145 -11.67 3.73 -20.16
C ALA A 145 -11.32 4.33 -18.80
N ARG A 146 -12.28 4.38 -17.86
CA ARG A 146 -12.01 4.78 -16.48
C ARG A 146 -11.10 3.80 -15.76
N ALA A 147 -11.27 2.49 -15.96
CA ALA A 147 -10.36 1.49 -15.39
C ALA A 147 -8.91 1.69 -15.86
N ALA A 148 -8.71 1.92 -17.18
CA ALA A 148 -7.40 2.24 -17.74
C ALA A 148 -6.83 3.55 -17.19
N THR A 149 -7.67 4.57 -16.98
CA THR A 149 -7.26 5.86 -16.41
C THR A 149 -6.81 5.74 -14.95
N VAL A 150 -7.57 5.01 -14.12
CA VAL A 150 -7.20 4.73 -12.73
C VAL A 150 -5.88 3.96 -12.68
N PHE A 151 -5.71 2.98 -13.55
CA PHE A 151 -4.46 2.21 -13.61
C PHE A 151 -3.27 3.06 -14.09
N ALA A 152 -3.46 3.94 -15.09
CA ALA A 152 -2.45 4.91 -15.50
C ALA A 152 -2.06 5.87 -14.36
N LEU A 153 -3.03 6.33 -13.57
CA LEU A 153 -2.78 7.14 -12.39
C LEU A 153 -1.97 6.37 -11.33
N ALA A 154 -2.29 5.10 -11.07
CA ALA A 154 -1.52 4.25 -10.16
C ALA A 154 -0.04 4.14 -10.58
N ARG A 155 0.23 4.00 -11.88
CA ARG A 155 1.59 4.01 -12.44
C ARG A 155 2.31 5.32 -12.19
N LEU A 156 1.64 6.45 -12.43
CA LEU A 156 2.20 7.79 -12.20
C LEU A 156 2.49 8.04 -10.73
N ILE A 157 1.57 7.69 -9.83
CA ILE A 157 1.75 7.81 -8.37
C ILE A 157 2.97 7.02 -7.91
N GLY A 158 3.06 5.75 -8.30
CA GLY A 158 4.19 4.89 -7.95
C GLY A 158 5.52 5.43 -8.45
N ALA A 159 5.57 5.88 -9.71
CA ALA A 159 6.76 6.46 -10.32
C ALA A 159 7.16 7.78 -9.64
N ALA A 160 6.23 8.71 -9.46
CA ALA A 160 6.49 10.01 -8.83
C ALA A 160 6.99 9.84 -7.38
N ALA A 161 6.33 8.98 -6.59
CA ALA A 161 6.72 8.69 -5.22
C ALA A 161 8.12 8.05 -5.14
N ALA A 162 8.42 7.07 -6.00
CA ALA A 162 9.73 6.44 -6.06
C ALA A 162 10.82 7.43 -6.46
N ARG A 163 10.56 8.28 -7.48
CA ARG A 163 11.48 9.35 -7.91
C ARG A 163 11.78 10.33 -6.79
N GLN A 164 10.75 10.82 -6.13
CA GLN A 164 10.91 11.80 -5.06
C GLN A 164 11.65 11.22 -3.87
N THR A 165 11.32 9.99 -3.47
CA THR A 165 12.02 9.29 -2.38
C THR A 165 13.51 9.15 -2.68
N ARG A 166 13.89 8.75 -3.91
CA ARG A 166 15.31 8.68 -4.32
C ARG A 166 16.01 10.04 -4.26
N ARG A 167 15.31 11.14 -4.52
CA ARG A 167 15.88 12.50 -4.46
C ARG A 167 16.18 12.95 -3.03
N LEU A 168 15.45 12.44 -2.03
CA LEU A 168 15.72 12.74 -0.62
C LEU A 168 17.12 12.29 -0.18
N ARG A 169 17.66 11.22 -0.78
CA ARG A 169 18.95 10.62 -0.38
C ARG A 169 19.06 10.43 1.14
N ALA A 170 17.94 10.04 1.76
CA ALA A 170 17.84 9.89 3.20
C ALA A 170 18.82 8.81 3.70
N ALA A 171 19.44 9.07 4.85
CA ALA A 171 20.27 8.07 5.51
C ALA A 171 19.42 6.86 5.93
N HIS A 172 19.96 5.67 5.71
CA HIS A 172 19.32 4.42 6.14
C HIS A 172 20.04 3.91 7.39
N ALA A 173 19.26 3.59 8.43
CA ALA A 173 19.71 2.78 9.55
C ALA A 173 19.43 1.29 9.23
N ASP A 174 20.17 0.37 9.86
CA ASP A 174 20.03 -1.06 9.58
C ASP A 174 18.59 -1.54 9.80
N GLY A 175 17.98 -2.10 8.76
CA GLY A 175 16.61 -2.62 8.78
C GLY A 175 15.49 -1.55 8.78
N ALA A 176 15.83 -0.25 8.86
CA ALA A 176 14.84 0.82 8.86
C ALA A 176 14.30 1.10 7.45
N THR A 177 12.99 1.28 7.35
CA THR A 177 12.29 1.65 6.12
C THR A 177 11.62 3.02 6.26
N TYR A 178 10.88 3.47 5.25
CA TYR A 178 10.25 4.79 5.23
C TYR A 178 8.94 4.89 6.03
N MET A 179 8.47 3.77 6.61
CA MET A 179 7.26 3.72 7.41
C MET A 179 7.40 2.72 8.55
N VAL A 180 6.95 3.07 9.75
CA VAL A 180 6.97 2.20 10.94
C VAL A 180 5.58 2.12 11.55
N SER A 181 5.10 0.90 11.82
CA SER A 181 3.92 0.65 12.64
C SER A 181 4.30 0.83 14.11
N VAL A 182 3.55 1.63 14.85
CA VAL A 182 3.72 1.87 16.29
C VAL A 182 2.42 1.47 17.01
N ARG A 183 2.48 0.44 17.85
CA ARG A 183 1.34 -0.08 18.62
C ARG A 183 1.58 0.07 20.12
N GLY A 184 0.50 0.13 20.92
CA GLY A 184 0.58 0.30 22.37
C GLY A 184 0.98 1.70 22.81
N VAL A 185 0.88 2.69 21.92
CA VAL A 185 1.22 4.10 22.18
C VAL A 185 0.05 4.96 21.73
N SER A 186 -0.50 5.76 22.65
CA SER A 186 -1.60 6.68 22.34
C SER A 186 -1.16 7.79 21.38
N ASP A 187 -2.10 8.36 20.61
CA ASP A 187 -1.82 9.48 19.68
C ASP A 187 -1.13 10.65 20.39
N ALA A 188 -1.57 11.00 21.60
CA ALA A 188 -0.97 12.07 22.40
C ALA A 188 0.48 11.79 22.81
N LEU A 189 0.78 10.56 23.24
CA LEU A 189 2.15 10.17 23.58
C LEU A 189 3.02 10.10 22.34
N LEU A 190 2.52 9.56 21.23
CA LEU A 190 3.24 9.50 19.97
C LEU A 190 3.59 10.91 19.45
N ALA A 191 2.63 11.84 19.49
CA ALA A 191 2.85 13.23 19.13
C ALA A 191 3.91 13.89 20.04
N SER A 192 3.86 13.63 21.35
CA SER A 192 4.89 14.09 22.29
C SER A 192 6.27 13.55 21.94
N LEU A 193 6.40 12.25 21.67
CA LEU A 193 7.67 11.63 21.28
C LEU A 193 8.23 12.24 19.99
N ILE A 194 7.40 12.42 18.96
CA ILE A 194 7.80 13.07 17.71
C ILE A 194 8.29 14.50 17.97
N SER A 195 7.58 15.28 18.80
CA SER A 195 7.94 16.68 19.09
C SER A 195 9.26 16.83 19.86
N GLN A 196 9.65 15.81 20.62
CA GLN A 196 10.90 15.80 21.40
C GLN A 196 12.13 15.44 20.56
N LEU A 197 11.95 14.92 19.34
CA LEU A 197 13.04 14.58 18.43
C LEU A 197 13.54 15.82 17.67
N THR A 198 14.40 16.62 18.30
CA THR A 198 14.88 17.90 17.75
C THR A 198 16.00 17.78 16.71
N THR A 199 16.60 16.59 16.55
CA THR A 199 17.76 16.36 15.67
C THR A 199 17.41 15.58 14.41
N THR A 200 16.13 15.53 14.03
CA THR A 200 15.69 14.83 12.82
C THR A 200 16.16 15.56 11.57
N GLN A 201 16.57 14.80 10.55
CA GLN A 201 16.94 15.36 9.25
C GLN A 201 15.68 15.80 8.47
N TYR A 202 14.61 15.03 8.61
CA TYR A 202 13.35 15.19 7.91
C TYR A 202 12.16 15.14 8.89
N PRO A 203 11.03 15.81 8.56
CA PRO A 203 9.85 15.75 9.40
C PRO A 203 9.27 14.33 9.46
N LEU A 204 8.87 13.91 10.65
CA LEU A 204 8.07 12.72 10.87
C LEU A 204 6.58 13.07 10.85
N SER A 205 5.77 12.18 10.29
CA SER A 205 4.33 12.38 10.13
C SER A 205 3.56 11.14 10.56
N VAL A 206 2.51 11.31 11.36
CA VAL A 206 1.54 10.23 11.64
C VAL A 206 0.71 10.02 10.38
N ALA A 207 1.11 9.04 9.58
CA ALA A 207 0.55 8.72 8.27
C ALA A 207 -0.81 8.05 8.37
N LEU A 208 -0.97 7.11 9.31
CA LEU A 208 -2.19 6.34 9.49
C LEU A 208 -2.51 6.20 10.99
N ARG A 209 -3.81 6.23 11.30
CA ARG A 209 -4.38 5.91 12.62
C ARG A 209 -5.27 4.69 12.43
N ASN A 210 -4.71 3.51 12.66
CA ASN A 210 -5.40 2.24 12.44
C ASN A 210 -6.28 1.86 13.64
N ASP A 211 -5.91 2.33 14.84
CA ASP A 211 -6.70 2.21 16.06
C ASP A 211 -6.36 3.38 17.00
N THR A 212 -6.95 3.40 18.18
CA THR A 212 -6.70 4.33 19.29
C THR A 212 -5.24 4.32 19.79
N ASP A 213 -4.55 3.18 19.69
CA ASP A 213 -3.15 3.01 20.09
C ASP A 213 -2.27 2.36 19.00
N ALA A 214 -2.79 2.25 17.78
CA ALA A 214 -2.10 1.67 16.63
C ALA A 214 -1.99 2.67 15.48
N HIS A 215 -0.75 3.06 15.17
CA HIS A 215 -0.41 4.14 14.26
C HIS A 215 0.61 3.67 13.23
N VAL A 216 0.69 4.38 12.10
CA VAL A 216 1.84 4.28 11.21
C VAL A 216 2.48 5.66 11.09
N VAL A 217 3.78 5.73 11.32
CA VAL A 217 4.57 6.95 11.15
C VAL A 217 5.42 6.84 9.90
N SER A 218 5.41 7.89 9.10
CA SER A 218 6.12 8.02 7.83
C SER A 218 7.18 9.11 7.92
N GLY A 219 8.37 8.82 7.39
CA GLY A 219 9.54 9.68 7.52
C GLY A 219 10.79 9.06 6.88
N ALA A 220 11.92 9.73 7.05
CA ALA A 220 13.20 9.16 6.62
C ALA A 220 13.62 7.99 7.55
N PRO A 221 14.29 6.95 7.04
CA PRO A 221 14.56 5.74 7.82
C PRO A 221 15.38 6.00 9.10
N ALA A 222 16.42 6.83 9.04
CA ALA A 222 17.21 7.18 10.22
C ALA A 222 16.41 7.94 11.29
N ASP A 223 15.52 8.85 10.86
CA ASP A 223 14.66 9.62 11.77
C ASP A 223 13.59 8.72 12.42
N LEU A 224 13.05 7.76 11.65
CA LEU A 224 12.13 6.75 12.19
C LEU A 224 12.83 5.82 13.18
N ALA A 225 14.09 5.42 12.94
CA ALA A 225 14.87 4.66 13.91
C ALA A 225 15.07 5.43 15.23
N ALA A 226 15.27 6.75 15.17
CA ALA A 226 15.34 7.59 16.37
C ALA A 226 14.01 7.62 17.13
N LEU A 227 12.87 7.63 16.42
CA LEU A 227 11.54 7.51 17.03
C LEU A 227 11.33 6.16 17.70
N VAL A 228 11.69 5.05 17.04
CA VAL A 228 11.61 3.71 17.63
C VAL A 228 12.40 3.65 18.93
N ALA A 229 13.66 4.11 18.92
CA ALA A 229 14.49 4.15 20.12
C ALA A 229 13.91 5.06 21.22
N ALA A 230 13.20 6.14 20.86
CA ALA A 230 12.52 7.00 21.83
C ALA A 230 11.31 6.31 22.46
N ALA A 231 10.50 5.60 21.66
CA ALA A 231 9.38 4.81 22.16
C ALA A 231 9.86 3.70 23.11
N GLU A 232 10.90 2.96 22.72
CA GLU A 232 11.50 1.90 23.56
C GLU A 232 12.01 2.45 24.91
N ARG A 233 12.69 3.61 24.88
CA ARG A 233 13.12 4.29 26.12
C ARG A 233 11.95 4.71 27.00
N ALA A 234 10.87 5.21 26.40
CA ALA A 234 9.67 5.57 27.15
C ALA A 234 9.03 4.35 27.82
N GLY A 235 8.90 3.23 27.12
CA GLY A 235 8.42 1.97 27.69
C GLY A 235 9.30 1.45 28.82
N ALA A 236 10.63 1.50 28.65
CA ALA A 236 11.57 1.08 29.69
C ALA A 236 11.50 1.97 30.95
N ALA A 237 11.35 3.28 30.77
CA ALA A 237 11.22 4.23 31.88
C ALA A 237 9.91 4.04 32.64
N ASP A 238 8.79 3.86 31.93
CA ASP A 238 7.48 3.59 32.54
C ASP A 238 7.49 2.26 33.31
N LYS A 239 8.06 1.21 32.73
CA LYS A 239 8.24 -0.09 33.40
C LYS A 239 9.06 0.04 34.68
N ALA A 240 10.17 0.78 34.66
CA ALA A 240 10.99 0.99 35.85
C ALA A 240 10.23 1.77 36.95
N ALA A 241 9.43 2.76 36.57
CA ALA A 241 8.57 3.49 37.52
C ALA A 241 7.45 2.61 38.10
N HIS A 242 6.87 1.73 37.27
CA HIS A 242 5.86 0.76 37.71
C HIS A 242 6.44 -0.26 38.69
N ASP A 243 7.62 -0.82 38.39
CA ASP A 243 8.34 -1.76 39.26
C ASP A 243 8.76 -1.11 40.60
N ALA A 244 9.00 0.21 40.59
CA ALA A 244 9.23 1.02 41.79
C ALA A 244 7.93 1.46 42.52
N HIS A 245 6.76 0.99 42.07
CA HIS A 245 5.43 1.36 42.59
C HIS A 245 5.13 2.88 42.57
N GLN A 246 5.76 3.62 41.65
CA GLN A 246 5.58 5.07 41.50
C GLN A 246 4.39 5.42 40.60
N VAL A 247 4.04 4.51 39.68
CA VAL A 247 2.88 4.61 38.79
C VAL A 247 2.07 3.31 38.89
N GLY A 248 0.76 3.41 38.69
CA GLY A 248 -0.15 2.27 38.65
C GLY A 248 -0.73 2.05 37.25
N GLY A 249 -1.43 0.94 37.06
CA GLY A 249 -2.00 0.55 35.76
C GLY A 249 -1.12 -0.44 35.00
N ARG A 250 -1.45 -0.72 33.74
CA ARG A 250 -0.63 -1.58 32.88
C ARG A 250 0.58 -0.78 32.39
N PRO A 251 1.81 -1.32 32.50
CA PRO A 251 2.99 -0.67 31.94
C PRO A 251 2.85 -0.38 30.44
N LEU A 252 3.49 0.70 30.00
CA LEU A 252 3.63 1.05 28.60
C LEU A 252 4.49 0.01 27.88
N GLU A 253 3.92 -0.64 26.85
CA GLU A 253 4.59 -1.67 26.05
C GLU A 253 4.56 -1.31 24.55
N PRO A 254 5.39 -0.36 24.09
CA PRO A 254 5.42 0.04 22.69
C PRO A 254 5.94 -1.09 21.81
N VAL A 255 5.23 -1.38 20.72
CA VAL A 255 5.68 -2.32 19.68
C VAL A 255 5.88 -1.57 18.38
N CYS A 256 7.12 -1.52 17.91
CA CYS A 256 7.51 -0.81 16.69
C CYS A 256 8.00 -1.80 15.62
N GLU A 257 7.41 -1.75 14.43
CA GLU A 257 7.76 -2.65 13.31
C GLU A 257 7.88 -1.86 12.01
N PHE A 258 9.05 -1.90 11.37
CA PHE A 258 9.25 -1.28 10.08
C PHE A 258 8.44 -2.00 9.00
N LEU A 259 7.66 -1.25 8.24
CA LEU A 259 6.83 -1.78 7.17
C LEU A 259 7.69 -1.98 5.91
N PRO A 260 7.48 -3.06 5.13
CA PRO A 260 8.25 -3.32 3.91
C PRO A 260 7.77 -2.42 2.75
N VAL A 261 7.87 -1.10 2.94
CA VAL A 261 7.41 -0.06 2.01
C VAL A 261 8.58 0.85 1.65
N HIS A 262 8.77 1.07 0.35
CA HIS A 262 9.93 1.77 -0.20
C HIS A 262 9.84 3.29 -0.19
N VAL A 263 8.70 3.87 0.14
CA VAL A 263 8.45 5.31 0.05
C VAL A 263 7.67 5.81 1.26
N PRO A 264 7.88 7.06 1.70
CA PRO A 264 7.19 7.63 2.85
C PRO A 264 5.80 8.14 2.43
N PHE A 265 4.86 7.22 2.16
CA PHE A 265 3.48 7.61 1.84
C PHE A 265 2.85 8.43 2.98
N HIS A 266 1.90 9.30 2.63
CA HIS A 266 1.22 10.22 3.57
C HIS A 266 2.16 11.15 4.33
N SER A 267 3.34 11.43 3.76
CA SER A 267 4.33 12.35 4.35
C SER A 267 4.48 13.62 3.51
N PRO A 268 4.74 14.78 4.15
CA PRO A 268 5.19 15.99 3.46
C PRO A 268 6.43 15.79 2.58
N LEU A 269 7.21 14.73 2.80
CA LEU A 269 8.36 14.36 1.98
C LEU A 269 8.01 14.06 0.52
N LEU A 270 6.75 13.70 0.24
CA LEU A 270 6.25 13.47 -1.11
C LEU A 270 5.51 14.68 -1.70
N SER A 271 5.51 15.85 -1.06
CA SER A 271 4.83 17.05 -1.56
C SER A 271 5.22 17.41 -3.00
N SER A 272 6.51 17.45 -3.32
CA SER A 272 7.00 17.71 -4.68
C SER A 272 6.74 16.57 -5.70
N ALA A 273 6.17 15.45 -5.27
CA ALA A 273 5.72 14.39 -6.19
C ALA A 273 4.32 14.66 -6.75
N LEU A 274 3.59 15.62 -6.18
CA LEU A 274 2.27 16.06 -6.65
C LEU A 274 2.36 17.02 -7.84
N ASP A 275 3.48 17.73 -7.96
CA ASP A 275 3.79 18.67 -9.05
C ASP A 275 4.35 17.95 -10.30
#